data_AF-A0A024U7B9-F1
#
_entry.id   AF-A0A024U7B9-F1
#
_cell.length_a   1.000
_cell.length_b   1.000
_cell.length_c   1.000
_cell.angle_alpha   90.00
_cell.angle_beta   90.00
_cell.angle_gamma   90.00
#
_symmetry.space_group_name_H-M   'P 1'
#
loop_
_entity.id
_entity.type
_entity.pdbx_description
1 polymer ?
#
loop_
_entity_poly.entity_id
_entity_poly.type
_entity_poly.pdbx_seq_one_letter_code
_entity_poly.pdbx_strand_id
1 'polypeptide(L)'
;MEQNLVALVANAGTTTDVFTLADVSAVRNWDYSLPTLTQDKRFTERKPWSDSDAFKKAFFETYPVLKAISLDKLAAMGGAVLSLLTTDFSTKDLDLFVVLDDPCMSPEAAKAFTDDRIKRFIRDIYEFMSGHNVALKLVEEEKQKTKPDFSIDASKLYNLDQFRVRRVLNVFTVTVPVLRQRHDYRSTLTIQLVSTPHVSLADLLRQVDIACTGVAYYHNNVWFSPLSKFAFENLCFVVDGSRSNSAYVDRVIKYFDRGFDVIMPSLDTTKVRTRNFAFGEVEVVDLPKLNLVVRNVKGCKVLVQALKKRTPFDDGDLDDAVSATAGCFDEYTNSDGASELHAGAIIHHNIRCLLYGNFDGFIVAGEGSNYALAFRSRPTITDRMLVNSFESVKNDVYKNSTLNVGKLVAYFPILTPSQLVERTVTSYVALHEGQKRSRVVFFDAAYDRHMESVLDDLVAQQIADAKAKIVELEATPFVATTVTVESRAKPSTTKSPQEFFGAFFKQVSVQA
;
A
#
# COMPACT_ATOMS: atom_id res chain seq x y z
N MET A 1 -13.04 -33.96 -1.96
CA MET A 1 -12.48 -32.63 -2.28
C MET A 1 -11.87 -31.96 -1.05
N GLU A 2 -12.48 -32.04 0.12
CA GLU A 2 -11.95 -31.48 1.38
C GLU A 2 -10.50 -31.86 1.69
N GLN A 3 -10.16 -33.16 1.70
CA GLN A 3 -8.78 -33.64 1.92
C GLN A 3 -7.79 -33.08 0.88
N ASN A 4 -8.25 -32.84 -0.36
CA ASN A 4 -7.42 -32.28 -1.42
C ASN A 4 -7.14 -30.79 -1.18
N LEU A 5 -8.13 -30.01 -0.71
CA LEU A 5 -7.91 -28.60 -0.39
C LEU A 5 -7.02 -28.41 0.85
N VAL A 6 -7.20 -29.23 1.90
CA VAL A 6 -6.32 -29.21 3.07
C VAL A 6 -4.88 -29.56 2.68
N ALA A 7 -4.69 -30.60 1.87
CA ALA A 7 -3.37 -30.96 1.34
C ALA A 7 -2.80 -29.84 0.45
N LEU A 8 -3.62 -29.22 -0.41
CA LEU A 8 -3.20 -28.11 -1.26
C LEU A 8 -2.73 -26.92 -0.43
N VAL A 9 -3.46 -26.54 0.63
CA VAL A 9 -3.06 -25.45 1.54
C VAL A 9 -1.79 -25.82 2.32
N ALA A 10 -1.68 -27.05 2.81
CA ALA A 10 -0.49 -27.52 3.53
C ALA A 10 0.77 -27.53 2.63
N ASN A 11 0.62 -27.92 1.37
CA ASN A 11 1.72 -28.00 0.41
C ASN A 11 2.03 -26.67 -0.28
N ALA A 12 1.13 -25.68 -0.21
CA ALA A 12 1.30 -24.39 -0.89
C ALA A 12 2.56 -23.64 -0.46
N GLY A 13 3.01 -23.86 0.78
CA GLY A 13 4.21 -23.23 1.31
C GLY A 13 5.51 -23.81 0.75
N THR A 14 5.51 -25.03 0.21
CA THR A 14 6.72 -25.80 -0.14
C THR A 14 6.78 -26.23 -1.60
N THR A 15 5.64 -26.28 -2.29
CA THR A 15 5.57 -26.60 -3.73
C THR A 15 6.29 -25.54 -4.57
N THR A 16 7.01 -26.01 -5.58
CA THR A 16 7.62 -25.19 -6.64
C THR A 16 6.81 -25.22 -7.93
N ASP A 17 5.65 -25.89 -7.92
CA ASP A 17 4.83 -26.05 -9.11
C ASP A 17 4.21 -24.71 -9.51
N VAL A 18 4.25 -24.42 -10.80
CA VAL A 18 3.61 -23.25 -11.40
C VAL A 18 2.78 -23.69 -12.59
N PHE A 19 1.65 -23.01 -12.80
CA PHE A 19 0.70 -23.32 -13.85
C PHE A 19 0.48 -22.13 -14.76
N THR A 20 0.02 -22.37 -15.98
CA THR A 20 -0.29 -21.36 -16.97
C THR A 20 -1.79 -21.27 -17.23
N LEU A 21 -2.24 -20.33 -18.07
CA LEU A 21 -3.64 -20.27 -18.51
C LEU A 21 -4.13 -21.56 -19.17
N ALA A 22 -3.25 -22.30 -19.86
CA ALA A 22 -3.59 -23.56 -20.50
C ALA A 22 -3.99 -24.66 -19.50
N ASP A 23 -3.53 -24.54 -18.25
CA ASP A 23 -3.79 -25.51 -17.18
C ASP A 23 -5.09 -25.21 -16.42
N VAL A 24 -5.68 -24.03 -16.64
CA VAL A 24 -6.86 -23.56 -15.90
C VAL A 24 -8.15 -24.17 -16.45
N SER A 25 -8.93 -24.80 -15.56
CA SER A 25 -10.26 -25.29 -15.87
C SER A 25 -11.27 -24.14 -16.11
N ALA A 26 -12.01 -24.23 -17.21
CA ALA A 26 -13.14 -23.36 -17.51
C ALA A 26 -14.39 -23.65 -16.64
N VAL A 27 -14.40 -24.77 -15.89
CA VAL A 27 -15.51 -25.18 -15.05
C VAL A 27 -15.17 -24.97 -13.57
N ARG A 28 -16.07 -24.28 -12.86
CA ARG A 28 -16.05 -24.15 -11.41
C ARG A 28 -16.50 -25.46 -10.77
N ASN A 29 -15.67 -26.03 -9.90
CA ASN A 29 -15.89 -27.35 -9.28
C ASN A 29 -16.06 -27.29 -7.76
N TRP A 30 -16.07 -26.10 -7.15
CA TRP A 30 -16.27 -25.96 -5.71
C TRP A 30 -17.67 -26.39 -5.28
N ASP A 31 -17.73 -27.42 -4.45
CA ASP A 31 -18.95 -28.08 -3.98
C ASP A 31 -19.45 -27.55 -2.63
N TYR A 32 -18.76 -26.55 -2.06
CA TYR A 32 -19.01 -26.05 -0.72
C TYR A 32 -18.81 -27.10 0.38
N SER A 33 -17.83 -28.00 0.25
CA SER A 33 -17.51 -28.99 1.29
C SER A 33 -17.04 -28.38 2.61
N LEU A 34 -16.55 -27.14 2.58
CA LEU A 34 -16.14 -26.37 3.76
C LEU A 34 -16.97 -25.08 3.89
N PRO A 35 -17.12 -24.52 5.12
CA PRO A 35 -17.79 -23.25 5.33
C PRO A 35 -17.28 -22.19 4.37
N THR A 36 -18.16 -21.66 3.55
CA THR A 36 -17.82 -20.73 2.47
C THR A 36 -18.80 -19.57 2.47
N LEU A 37 -18.27 -18.37 2.60
CA LEU A 37 -19.02 -17.12 2.47
C LEU A 37 -19.22 -16.83 0.99
N THR A 38 -20.45 -16.56 0.60
CA THR A 38 -20.82 -16.30 -0.80
C THR A 38 -21.86 -15.20 -0.88
N GLN A 39 -21.98 -14.53 -2.03
CA GLN A 39 -23.00 -13.52 -2.27
C GLN A 39 -24.17 -14.05 -3.10
N ASP A 40 -25.33 -13.42 -2.94
CA ASP A 40 -26.56 -13.90 -3.57
C ASP A 40 -26.54 -13.55 -5.05
N LYS A 41 -26.90 -14.52 -5.90
CA LYS A 41 -26.99 -14.36 -7.36
C LYS A 41 -25.71 -13.82 -8.01
N ARG A 42 -24.55 -13.96 -7.35
CA ARG A 42 -23.29 -13.48 -7.89
C ARG A 42 -22.70 -14.53 -8.84
N PHE A 43 -22.73 -14.20 -10.14
CA PHE A 43 -21.90 -14.84 -11.15
C PHE A 43 -20.82 -13.84 -11.57
N THR A 44 -19.58 -14.10 -11.19
CA THR A 44 -18.44 -13.35 -11.71
C THR A 44 -18.01 -14.02 -12.99
N GLU A 45 -18.32 -13.41 -14.14
CA GLU A 45 -17.88 -13.95 -15.42
C GLU A 45 -16.34 -13.88 -15.50
N ARG A 46 -15.74 -15.01 -15.88
CA ARG A 46 -14.32 -15.03 -16.22
C ARG A 46 -14.21 -14.69 -17.70
N LYS A 47 -13.28 -13.81 -18.04
CA LYS A 47 -12.91 -13.68 -19.45
C LYS A 47 -12.31 -15.03 -19.89
N PRO A 48 -12.77 -15.61 -21.02
CA PRO A 48 -12.22 -16.84 -21.54
C PRO A 48 -10.85 -16.53 -22.16
N TRP A 49 -9.84 -16.37 -21.31
CA TRP A 49 -8.45 -16.31 -21.75
C TRP A 49 -8.01 -17.74 -22.05
N SER A 50 -8.17 -18.17 -23.31
CA SER A 50 -7.69 -19.46 -23.78
C SER A 50 -6.22 -19.41 -24.20
N ASP A 51 -5.64 -18.22 -24.39
CA ASP A 51 -4.26 -18.04 -24.80
C ASP A 51 -3.59 -16.82 -24.12
N SER A 52 -2.26 -16.90 -23.97
CA SER A 52 -1.44 -15.84 -23.37
C SER A 52 -1.27 -14.61 -24.27
N ASP A 53 -1.48 -14.72 -25.58
CA ASP A 53 -1.28 -13.63 -26.54
C ASP A 53 -2.40 -12.57 -26.45
N ALA A 54 -3.64 -13.02 -26.28
CA ALA A 54 -4.79 -12.17 -26.00
C ALA A 54 -4.58 -11.42 -24.69
N PHE A 55 -4.11 -12.11 -23.63
CA PHE A 55 -3.79 -11.45 -22.36
C PHE A 55 -2.68 -10.42 -22.54
N LYS A 56 -1.59 -10.80 -23.22
CA LYS A 56 -0.45 -9.92 -23.52
C LYS A 56 -0.91 -8.66 -24.26
N LYS A 57 -1.77 -8.80 -25.27
CA LYS A 57 -2.35 -7.67 -26.00
C LYS A 57 -3.12 -6.76 -25.04
N ALA A 58 -4.02 -7.30 -24.24
CA ALA A 58 -4.79 -6.52 -23.27
C ALA A 58 -3.91 -5.84 -22.21
N PHE A 59 -2.85 -6.52 -21.74
CA PHE A 59 -1.88 -5.98 -20.81
C PHE A 59 -1.18 -4.75 -21.39
N PHE A 60 -0.67 -4.83 -22.62
CA PHE A 60 0.00 -3.68 -23.26
C PHE A 60 -0.96 -2.61 -23.78
N GLU A 61 -2.23 -2.92 -24.05
CA GLU A 61 -3.27 -1.91 -24.28
C GLU A 61 -3.59 -1.13 -23.01
N THR A 62 -3.59 -1.82 -21.86
CA THR A 62 -3.81 -1.21 -20.53
C THR A 62 -2.59 -0.40 -20.06
N TYR A 63 -1.38 -0.88 -20.38
CA TYR A 63 -0.12 -0.25 -20.01
C TYR A 63 0.76 0.06 -21.24
N PRO A 64 0.37 1.02 -22.12
CA PRO A 64 1.06 1.25 -23.40
C PRO A 64 2.54 1.60 -23.27
N VAL A 65 2.91 2.32 -22.21
CA VAL A 65 4.31 2.70 -21.95
C VAL A 65 5.21 1.47 -21.85
N LEU A 66 4.70 0.34 -21.36
CA LEU A 66 5.49 -0.88 -21.15
C LEU A 66 5.77 -1.64 -22.46
N LYS A 67 5.08 -1.33 -23.56
CA LYS A 67 5.30 -2.00 -24.84
C LYS A 67 6.71 -1.77 -25.39
N ALA A 68 7.32 -0.63 -25.06
CA ALA A 68 8.65 -0.24 -25.48
C ALA A 68 9.75 -0.56 -24.44
N ILE A 69 9.36 -1.08 -23.26
CA ILE A 69 10.26 -1.29 -22.13
C ILE A 69 10.49 -2.79 -21.95
N SER A 70 11.74 -3.19 -21.80
CA SER A 70 12.04 -4.59 -21.49
C SER A 70 11.48 -4.93 -20.10
N LEU A 71 10.69 -6.00 -20.04
CA LEU A 71 10.22 -6.62 -18.79
C LEU A 71 11.05 -7.87 -18.44
N ASP A 72 12.22 -8.05 -19.06
CA ASP A 72 13.11 -9.16 -18.71
C ASP A 72 13.40 -9.14 -17.20
N LYS A 73 13.30 -10.31 -16.57
CA LYS A 73 13.47 -10.50 -15.12
C LYS A 73 12.51 -9.69 -14.23
N LEU A 74 11.43 -9.14 -14.79
CA LEU A 74 10.37 -8.45 -14.05
C LEU A 74 9.05 -9.20 -14.20
N ALA A 75 8.52 -9.70 -13.09
CA ALA A 75 7.19 -10.28 -13.02
C ALA A 75 6.19 -9.20 -12.58
N ALA A 76 5.17 -8.95 -13.39
CA ALA A 76 4.01 -8.17 -12.95
C ALA A 76 3.08 -9.08 -12.15
N MET A 77 2.68 -8.71 -10.95
CA MET A 77 1.98 -9.65 -10.07
C MET A 77 0.77 -9.02 -9.37
N GLY A 78 -0.14 -9.87 -8.91
CA GLY A 78 -1.15 -9.48 -7.93
C GLY A 78 -2.41 -8.89 -8.55
N GLY A 79 -2.90 -7.82 -7.94
CA GLY A 79 -4.23 -7.27 -8.24
C GLY A 79 -4.38 -6.85 -9.69
N ALA A 80 -3.36 -6.23 -10.30
CA ALA A 80 -3.40 -5.75 -11.68
C ALA A 80 -3.61 -6.88 -12.70
N VAL A 81 -2.83 -7.96 -12.56
CA VAL A 81 -2.93 -9.14 -13.42
C VAL A 81 -4.29 -9.83 -13.21
N LEU A 82 -4.71 -10.01 -11.96
CA LEU A 82 -6.01 -10.61 -11.63
C LEU A 82 -7.19 -9.79 -12.19
N SER A 83 -7.06 -8.47 -12.18
CA SER A 83 -8.10 -7.55 -12.69
C SER A 83 -8.24 -7.67 -14.20
N LEU A 84 -7.14 -7.83 -14.94
CA LEU A 84 -7.21 -8.13 -16.37
C LEU A 84 -7.83 -9.50 -16.66
N LEU A 85 -7.52 -10.50 -15.82
CA LEU A 85 -8.08 -11.85 -15.92
C LEU A 85 -9.59 -11.91 -15.64
N THR A 86 -10.08 -10.97 -14.85
CA THR A 86 -11.50 -10.83 -14.51
C THR A 86 -12.12 -9.65 -15.29
N THR A 87 -13.41 -9.42 -15.10
CA THR A 87 -14.11 -8.27 -15.71
C THR A 87 -13.99 -6.98 -14.89
N ASP A 88 -13.25 -7.01 -13.78
CA ASP A 88 -13.03 -5.84 -12.91
C ASP A 88 -11.79 -5.06 -13.40
N PHE A 89 -12.01 -3.89 -14.01
CA PHE A 89 -10.95 -3.04 -14.56
C PHE A 89 -10.47 -1.94 -13.58
N SER A 90 -10.74 -2.07 -12.29
CA SER A 90 -10.52 -0.99 -11.33
C SER A 90 -9.07 -0.75 -10.90
N THR A 91 -8.09 -1.60 -11.25
CA THR A 91 -6.74 -1.43 -10.70
C THR A 91 -6.01 -0.24 -11.32
N LYS A 92 -5.52 0.62 -10.42
CA LYS A 92 -4.72 1.82 -10.72
C LYS A 92 -3.21 1.55 -10.65
N ASP A 93 -2.82 0.58 -9.84
CA ASP A 93 -1.42 0.32 -9.49
C ASP A 93 -0.95 -1.00 -10.12
N LEU A 94 0.29 -1.02 -10.59
CA LEU A 94 0.97 -2.19 -11.16
C LEU A 94 2.16 -2.57 -10.28
N ASP A 95 2.14 -3.77 -9.70
CA ASP A 95 3.23 -4.27 -8.86
C ASP A 95 4.19 -5.13 -9.69
N LEU A 96 5.47 -4.79 -9.67
CA LEU A 96 6.56 -5.46 -10.37
C LEU A 96 7.59 -6.00 -9.38
N PHE A 97 8.05 -7.23 -9.63
CA PHE A 97 9.01 -7.94 -8.79
C PHE A 97 10.18 -8.42 -9.63
N VAL A 98 11.40 -8.35 -9.08
CA VAL A 98 12.58 -8.91 -9.74
C VAL A 98 12.68 -10.39 -9.45
N VAL A 99 12.71 -11.19 -10.52
CA VAL A 99 12.92 -12.64 -10.48
C VAL A 99 14.28 -12.95 -11.07
N LEU A 100 15.15 -13.62 -10.32
CA LEU A 100 16.52 -13.89 -10.73
C LEU A 100 16.60 -15.09 -11.69
N ASP A 101 15.87 -16.16 -11.39
CA ASP A 101 16.03 -17.51 -11.97
C ASP A 101 17.47 -18.03 -11.86
N ASP A 102 18.17 -17.67 -10.79
CA ASP A 102 19.52 -18.13 -10.46
C ASP A 102 19.60 -18.49 -8.97
N PRO A 103 19.47 -19.78 -8.61
CA PRO A 103 19.54 -20.22 -7.22
C PRO A 103 20.95 -20.19 -6.63
N CYS A 104 21.99 -20.00 -7.45
CA CYS A 104 23.38 -20.00 -7.01
C CYS A 104 23.91 -18.58 -6.74
N MET A 105 23.13 -17.54 -7.06
CA MET A 105 23.52 -16.14 -6.86
C MET A 105 23.63 -15.81 -5.37
N SER A 106 24.75 -15.22 -4.94
CA SER A 106 24.91 -14.78 -3.55
C SER A 106 23.91 -13.68 -3.19
N PRO A 107 23.52 -13.51 -1.92
CA PRO A 107 22.60 -12.45 -1.50
C PRO A 107 23.04 -11.04 -1.93
N GLU A 108 24.35 -10.76 -1.91
CA GLU A 108 24.93 -9.48 -2.32
C GLU A 108 24.81 -9.26 -3.83
N ALA A 109 25.11 -10.29 -4.62
CA ALA A 109 24.98 -10.25 -6.07
C ALA A 109 23.50 -10.14 -6.49
N ALA A 110 22.61 -10.87 -5.83
CA ALA A 110 21.16 -10.81 -6.02
C ALA A 110 20.61 -9.41 -5.75
N LYS A 111 21.04 -8.79 -4.66
CA LYS A 111 20.67 -7.41 -4.33
C LYS A 111 21.21 -6.43 -5.36
N ALA A 112 22.49 -6.53 -5.73
CA ALA A 112 23.10 -5.63 -6.71
C ALA A 112 22.41 -5.72 -8.07
N PHE A 113 22.12 -6.94 -8.54
CA PHE A 113 21.38 -7.18 -9.77
C PHE A 113 19.97 -6.56 -9.71
N THR A 114 19.26 -6.77 -8.60
CA THR A 114 17.91 -6.23 -8.39
C THR A 114 17.89 -4.71 -8.42
N ASP A 115 18.83 -4.08 -7.69
CA ASP A 115 18.97 -2.62 -7.67
C ASP A 115 19.25 -2.05 -9.07
N ASP A 116 20.17 -2.67 -9.81
CA ASP A 116 20.52 -2.25 -11.17
C ASP A 116 19.37 -2.47 -12.16
N ARG A 117 18.64 -3.57 -12.01
CA ARG A 117 17.50 -3.89 -12.87
C ARG A 117 16.35 -2.89 -12.69
N ILE A 118 16.06 -2.51 -11.45
CA ILE A 118 15.04 -1.50 -11.12
C ILE A 118 15.46 -0.13 -11.64
N LYS A 119 16.71 0.30 -11.39
CA LYS A 119 17.24 1.57 -11.93
C LYS A 119 17.12 1.61 -13.45
N ARG A 120 17.48 0.50 -14.11
CA ARG A 120 17.39 0.37 -15.57
C ARG A 120 15.95 0.54 -16.05
N PHE A 121 14.99 -0.18 -15.45
CA PHE A 121 13.58 -0.10 -15.80
C PHE A 121 13.04 1.34 -15.70
N ILE A 122 13.31 2.01 -14.58
CA ILE A 122 12.86 3.39 -14.33
C ILE A 122 13.47 4.36 -15.34
N ARG A 123 14.77 4.21 -15.63
CA ARG A 123 15.45 5.02 -16.65
C ARG A 123 14.86 4.81 -18.03
N ASP A 124 14.65 3.55 -18.43
CA ASP A 124 14.10 3.23 -19.75
C ASP A 124 12.71 3.87 -19.94
N ILE A 125 11.85 3.90 -18.89
CA ILE A 125 10.56 4.61 -18.94
C ILE A 125 10.75 6.11 -19.18
N TYR A 126 11.64 6.75 -18.42
CA TYR A 126 11.89 8.19 -18.55
C TYR A 126 12.46 8.53 -19.94
N GLU A 127 13.44 7.77 -20.40
CA GLU A 127 14.07 7.95 -21.72
C GLU A 127 13.07 7.74 -22.85
N PHE A 128 12.18 6.74 -22.76
CA PHE A 128 11.10 6.54 -23.73
C PHE A 128 10.18 7.78 -23.83
N MET A 129 9.68 8.30 -22.70
CA MET A 129 8.78 9.45 -22.70
C MET A 129 9.48 10.73 -23.19
N SER A 130 10.72 10.96 -22.73
CA SER A 130 11.52 12.11 -23.15
C SER A 130 11.85 12.05 -24.64
N GLY A 131 12.27 10.87 -25.14
CA GLY A 131 12.55 10.64 -26.55
C GLY A 131 11.31 10.84 -27.44
N HIS A 132 10.15 10.36 -27.00
CA HIS A 132 8.86 10.61 -27.68
C HIS A 132 8.56 12.11 -27.79
N ASN A 133 8.73 12.87 -26.71
CA ASN A 133 8.53 14.31 -26.70
C ASN A 133 9.50 15.04 -27.65
N VAL A 134 10.78 14.67 -27.64
CA VAL A 134 11.79 15.24 -28.55
C VAL A 134 11.44 14.95 -30.01
N ALA A 135 11.07 13.70 -30.33
CA ALA A 135 10.70 13.31 -31.70
C ALA A 135 9.49 14.11 -32.22
N LEU A 136 8.47 14.33 -31.38
CA LEU A 136 7.32 15.15 -31.75
C LEU A 136 7.71 16.62 -31.97
N LYS A 137 8.51 17.22 -31.10
CA LYS A 137 8.98 18.60 -31.28
C LYS A 137 9.76 18.80 -32.58
N LEU A 138 10.61 17.83 -32.96
CA LEU A 138 11.30 17.87 -34.25
C LEU A 138 10.32 17.84 -35.45
N VAL A 139 9.24 17.06 -35.36
CA VAL A 139 8.17 17.05 -36.38
C VAL A 139 7.43 18.38 -36.43
N GLU A 140 7.22 19.03 -35.29
CA GLU A 140 6.61 20.35 -35.19
C GLU A 140 7.47 21.42 -35.87
N GLU A 141 8.77 21.47 -35.54
CA GLU A 141 9.74 22.40 -36.13
C GLU A 141 9.83 22.24 -37.66
N GLU A 142 9.91 21.00 -38.17
CA GLU A 142 9.94 20.75 -39.62
C GLU A 142 8.64 21.20 -40.31
N LYS A 143 7.47 20.98 -39.70
CA LYS A 143 6.19 21.42 -40.27
C LYS A 143 6.03 22.93 -40.23
N GLN A 144 6.53 23.59 -39.17
CA GLN A 144 6.48 25.04 -39.04
C GLN A 144 7.23 25.78 -40.17
N LYS A 145 8.24 25.15 -40.77
CA LYS A 145 8.91 25.69 -41.98
C LYS A 145 7.94 25.88 -43.17
N THR A 146 6.91 25.05 -43.27
CA THR A 146 5.90 25.10 -44.35
C THR A 146 4.56 25.68 -43.90
N LYS A 147 4.26 25.59 -42.60
CA LYS A 147 3.01 26.02 -41.98
C LYS A 147 3.33 26.64 -40.61
N PRO A 148 3.65 27.94 -40.54
CA PRO A 148 4.13 28.58 -39.31
C PRO A 148 3.21 28.38 -38.09
N ASP A 149 1.90 28.27 -38.30
CA ASP A 149 0.91 28.09 -37.22
C ASP A 149 0.73 26.61 -36.79
N PHE A 150 1.48 25.67 -37.37
CA PHE A 150 1.40 24.26 -36.96
C PHE A 150 1.92 24.09 -35.54
N SER A 151 1.11 23.52 -34.66
CA SER A 151 1.54 23.09 -33.33
C SER A 151 1.06 21.68 -32.99
N ILE A 152 1.84 20.99 -32.17
CA ILE A 152 1.43 19.69 -31.64
C ILE A 152 0.60 19.91 -30.38
N ASP A 153 -0.57 19.29 -30.36
CA ASP A 153 -1.44 19.28 -29.18
C ASP A 153 -0.67 18.75 -27.95
N ALA A 154 -0.65 19.53 -26.88
CA ALA A 154 0.03 19.20 -25.63
C ALA A 154 -0.42 17.85 -25.03
N SER A 155 -1.64 17.39 -25.33
CA SER A 155 -2.13 16.07 -24.92
C SER A 155 -1.37 14.89 -25.54
N LYS A 156 -0.59 15.12 -26.59
CA LYS A 156 0.29 14.14 -27.25
C LYS A 156 1.70 14.09 -26.65
N LEU A 157 2.02 15.01 -25.75
CA LEU A 157 3.30 15.09 -25.05
C LEU A 157 3.13 14.56 -23.63
N TYR A 158 4.14 13.82 -23.15
CA TYR A 158 4.21 13.42 -21.75
C TYR A 158 4.57 14.63 -20.88
N ASN A 159 3.82 14.85 -19.79
CA ASN A 159 4.20 15.86 -18.79
C ASN A 159 5.31 15.29 -17.89
N LEU A 160 6.57 15.48 -18.28
CA LEU A 160 7.71 14.92 -17.55
C LEU A 160 7.83 15.44 -16.11
N ASP A 161 7.29 16.62 -15.77
CA ASP A 161 7.29 17.14 -14.39
C ASP A 161 6.40 16.31 -13.46
N GLN A 162 5.46 15.56 -14.01
CA GLN A 162 4.64 14.60 -13.28
C GLN A 162 5.30 13.22 -13.15
N PHE A 163 6.43 12.97 -13.82
CA PHE A 163 7.18 11.75 -13.60
C PHE A 163 7.86 11.81 -12.24
N ARG A 164 7.49 10.92 -11.33
CA ARG A 164 8.02 10.90 -9.97
C ARG A 164 8.48 9.51 -9.60
N VAL A 165 9.60 9.43 -8.91
CA VAL A 165 10.10 8.19 -8.33
C VAL A 165 10.27 8.42 -6.84
N ARG A 166 9.64 7.58 -6.05
CA ARG A 166 9.72 7.58 -4.59
C ARG A 166 10.26 6.22 -4.14
N ARG A 167 11.12 6.21 -3.15
CA ARG A 167 11.61 4.99 -2.49
C ARG A 167 11.30 5.06 -1.01
N VAL A 168 10.67 4.01 -0.49
CA VAL A 168 10.50 3.78 0.94
C VAL A 168 10.94 2.35 1.20
N LEU A 169 11.93 2.17 2.07
CA LEU A 169 12.56 0.87 2.29
C LEU A 169 13.04 0.26 0.96
N ASN A 170 12.56 -0.96 0.67
CA ASN A 170 12.82 -1.76 -0.51
C ASN A 170 11.76 -1.57 -1.62
N VAL A 171 10.89 -0.57 -1.52
CA VAL A 171 9.83 -0.36 -2.54
C VAL A 171 10.06 0.97 -3.24
N PHE A 172 10.12 0.91 -4.57
CA PHE A 172 10.09 2.07 -5.46
C PHE A 172 8.67 2.25 -5.99
N THR A 173 8.10 3.43 -5.80
CA THR A 173 6.85 3.84 -6.43
C THR A 173 7.16 4.83 -7.54
N VAL A 174 6.76 4.51 -8.76
CA VAL A 174 6.98 5.29 -9.97
C VAL A 174 5.63 5.80 -10.45
N THR A 175 5.44 7.12 -10.42
CA THR A 175 4.29 7.78 -11.01
C THR A 175 4.64 8.16 -12.44
N VAL A 176 3.97 7.53 -13.40
CA VAL A 176 4.20 7.71 -14.84
C VAL A 176 3.05 8.54 -15.42
N PRO A 177 3.30 9.72 -16.02
CA PRO A 177 2.27 10.45 -16.73
C PRO A 177 1.78 9.63 -17.93
N VAL A 178 0.48 9.55 -18.13
CA VAL A 178 -0.11 8.88 -19.30
C VAL A 178 -0.60 9.90 -20.32
N LEU A 179 -0.45 9.59 -21.61
CA LEU A 179 -1.03 10.43 -22.67
C LEU A 179 -2.55 10.36 -22.56
N ARG A 180 -3.22 11.52 -22.55
CA ARG A 180 -4.68 11.60 -22.43
C ARG A 180 -5.33 10.87 -23.61
N GLN A 181 -5.98 9.74 -23.35
CA GLN A 181 -6.92 9.16 -24.30
C GLN A 181 -8.28 9.86 -24.17
N ARG A 182 -9.02 10.00 -25.28
CA ARG A 182 -10.27 10.79 -25.38
C ARG A 182 -11.37 10.47 -24.35
N HIS A 183 -11.24 9.38 -23.58
CA HIS A 183 -12.23 8.91 -22.62
C HIS A 183 -11.65 8.48 -21.26
N ASP A 184 -10.35 8.69 -21.01
CA ASP A 184 -9.74 8.32 -19.72
C ASP A 184 -9.51 9.56 -18.85
N TYR A 185 -10.06 9.53 -17.64
CA TYR A 185 -9.85 10.56 -16.62
C TYR A 185 -8.51 10.40 -15.90
N ARG A 186 -7.78 9.30 -16.14
CA ARG A 186 -6.47 9.05 -15.52
C ARG A 186 -5.40 9.93 -16.14
N SER A 187 -4.70 10.70 -15.30
CA SER A 187 -3.52 11.48 -15.70
C SER A 187 -2.21 10.72 -15.45
N THR A 188 -2.22 9.69 -14.61
CA THR A 188 -1.02 8.95 -14.19
C THR A 188 -1.27 7.45 -14.03
N LEU A 189 -0.20 6.67 -14.21
CA LEU A 189 -0.07 5.26 -13.89
C LEU A 189 0.90 5.12 -12.72
N THR A 190 0.54 4.36 -11.69
CA THR A 190 1.45 4.05 -10.58
C THR A 190 2.04 2.66 -10.78
N ILE A 191 3.37 2.56 -10.76
CA ILE A 191 4.09 1.29 -10.81
C ILE A 191 4.89 1.13 -9.52
N GLN A 192 4.70 0.03 -8.79
CA GLN A 192 5.50 -0.30 -7.63
C GLN A 192 6.53 -1.36 -8.03
N LEU A 193 7.81 -1.16 -7.66
CA LEU A 193 8.88 -2.15 -7.83
C LEU A 193 9.42 -2.54 -6.46
N VAL A 194 9.35 -3.82 -6.15
CA VAL A 194 9.91 -4.38 -4.91
C VAL A 194 11.35 -4.83 -5.18
N SER A 195 12.30 -4.28 -4.41
CA SER A 195 13.74 -4.55 -4.54
C SER A 195 14.20 -5.76 -3.71
N THR A 196 13.25 -6.58 -3.22
CA THR A 196 13.56 -7.88 -2.64
C THR A 196 13.85 -8.84 -3.80
N PRO A 197 15.02 -9.47 -3.87
CA PRO A 197 15.30 -10.46 -4.90
C PRO A 197 14.46 -11.72 -4.65
N HIS A 198 13.81 -12.24 -5.70
CA HIS A 198 13.17 -13.56 -5.68
C HIS A 198 14.00 -14.54 -6.50
N VAL A 199 14.39 -15.66 -5.87
CA VAL A 199 15.23 -16.68 -6.51
C VAL A 199 14.55 -17.26 -7.75
N SER A 200 13.25 -17.53 -7.65
CA SER A 200 12.44 -18.10 -8.72
C SER A 200 11.04 -17.49 -8.76
N LEU A 201 10.32 -17.68 -9.87
CA LEU A 201 8.92 -17.29 -9.98
C LEU A 201 8.05 -18.02 -8.93
N ALA A 202 8.30 -19.31 -8.68
CA ALA A 202 7.56 -20.08 -7.67
C ALA A 202 7.74 -19.48 -6.26
N ASP A 203 8.97 -19.07 -5.92
CA ASP A 203 9.27 -18.39 -4.65
C ASP A 203 8.57 -17.05 -4.51
N LEU A 204 8.38 -16.31 -5.61
CA LEU A 204 7.59 -15.10 -5.62
C LEU A 204 6.10 -15.41 -5.39
N LEU A 205 5.53 -16.33 -6.18
CA LEU A 205 4.10 -16.63 -6.16
C LEU A 205 3.61 -17.20 -4.82
N ARG A 206 4.48 -17.90 -4.06
CA ARG A 206 4.14 -18.46 -2.74
C ARG A 206 4.14 -17.44 -1.59
N GLN A 207 4.67 -16.23 -1.80
CA GLN A 207 4.74 -15.19 -0.76
C GLN A 207 3.43 -14.41 -0.58
N VAL A 208 2.43 -14.66 -1.42
CA VAL A 208 1.12 -14.02 -1.28
C VAL A 208 0.40 -14.45 -0.02
N ASP A 209 -0.36 -13.52 0.54
CA ASP A 209 -1.22 -13.78 1.68
C ASP A 209 -2.64 -14.20 1.29
N ILE A 210 -3.12 -13.76 0.13
CA ILE A 210 -4.42 -14.16 -0.43
C ILE A 210 -4.17 -14.98 -1.69
N ALA A 211 -4.65 -16.23 -1.70
CA ALA A 211 -4.39 -17.17 -2.79
C ALA A 211 -4.72 -16.61 -4.18
N CYS A 212 -5.83 -15.89 -4.35
CA CYS A 212 -6.24 -15.37 -5.66
C CYS A 212 -5.28 -14.31 -6.24
N THR A 213 -4.40 -13.72 -5.42
CA THR A 213 -3.38 -12.77 -5.90
C THR A 213 -2.05 -13.43 -6.26
N GLY A 214 -1.91 -14.74 -6.07
CA GLY A 214 -0.74 -15.54 -6.44
C GLY A 214 -0.59 -15.75 -7.94
N VAL A 215 -0.87 -14.72 -8.74
CA VAL A 215 -0.85 -14.72 -10.20
C VAL A 215 0.11 -13.66 -10.71
N ALA A 216 0.94 -14.02 -11.70
CA ALA A 216 1.92 -13.12 -12.29
C ALA A 216 1.96 -13.22 -13.82
N TYR A 217 2.18 -12.08 -14.48
CA TYR A 217 2.57 -12.02 -15.88
C TYR A 217 4.10 -11.93 -15.98
N TYR A 218 4.74 -12.98 -16.52
CA TYR A 218 6.19 -13.13 -16.60
C TYR A 218 6.58 -13.88 -17.88
N HIS A 219 7.64 -13.45 -18.57
CA HIS A 219 8.08 -14.01 -19.86
C HIS A 219 6.95 -14.23 -20.88
N ASN A 220 6.08 -13.22 -21.05
CA ASN A 220 4.91 -13.25 -21.96
C ASN A 220 3.85 -14.32 -21.64
N ASN A 221 3.87 -14.91 -20.44
CA ASN A 221 2.86 -15.85 -19.98
C ASN A 221 2.25 -15.39 -18.66
N VAL A 222 1.04 -15.87 -18.38
CA VAL A 222 0.39 -15.72 -17.08
C VAL A 222 0.61 -17.00 -16.29
N TRP A 223 1.10 -16.85 -15.07
CA TRP A 223 1.50 -17.91 -14.17
C TRP A 223 0.70 -17.88 -12.89
N PHE A 224 0.41 -19.06 -12.37
CA PHE A 224 -0.38 -19.29 -11.17
C PHE A 224 0.40 -20.19 -10.22
N SER A 225 0.40 -19.86 -8.93
CA SER A 225 0.65 -20.87 -7.88
C SER A 225 -0.47 -21.91 -7.85
N PRO A 226 -0.28 -23.08 -7.23
CA PRO A 226 -1.34 -24.09 -7.12
C PRO A 226 -2.60 -23.56 -6.43
N LEU A 227 -2.43 -22.76 -5.37
CA LEU A 227 -3.56 -22.13 -4.67
C LEU A 227 -4.24 -21.04 -5.50
N SER A 228 -3.48 -20.25 -6.26
CA SER A 228 -4.08 -19.22 -7.11
C SER A 228 -4.84 -19.81 -8.29
N LYS A 229 -4.35 -20.92 -8.86
CA LYS A 229 -5.06 -21.70 -9.89
C LYS A 229 -6.38 -22.19 -9.34
N PHE A 230 -6.36 -22.88 -8.19
CA PHE A 230 -7.58 -23.30 -7.51
C PHE A 230 -8.53 -22.12 -7.27
N ALA A 231 -8.00 -20.99 -6.79
CA ALA A 231 -8.82 -19.84 -6.46
C ALA A 231 -9.43 -19.17 -7.68
N PHE A 232 -8.70 -19.11 -8.79
CA PHE A 232 -9.18 -18.56 -10.05
C PHE A 232 -10.18 -19.49 -10.75
N GLU A 233 -9.97 -20.81 -10.70
CA GLU A 233 -10.90 -21.82 -11.23
C GLU A 233 -12.25 -21.79 -10.52
N ASN A 234 -12.20 -21.62 -9.20
CA ASN A 234 -13.36 -21.76 -8.35
C ASN A 234 -13.95 -20.44 -7.86
N LEU A 235 -13.33 -19.31 -8.24
CA LEU A 235 -13.66 -17.97 -7.76
C LEU A 235 -13.86 -17.95 -6.24
N CYS A 236 -12.92 -18.58 -5.52
CA CYS A 236 -12.95 -18.63 -4.06
C CYS A 236 -11.55 -18.79 -3.48
N PHE A 237 -11.29 -18.29 -2.28
CA PHE A 237 -9.99 -18.50 -1.62
C PHE A 237 -10.15 -18.86 -0.15
N VAL A 238 -9.13 -19.53 0.40
CA VAL A 238 -9.11 -19.94 1.81
C VAL A 238 -8.55 -18.82 2.67
N VAL A 239 -9.23 -18.52 3.77
CA VAL A 239 -8.73 -17.63 4.83
C VAL A 239 -7.80 -18.40 5.75
N ASP A 240 -6.62 -17.84 5.95
CA ASP A 240 -5.67 -18.26 6.97
C ASP A 240 -6.05 -17.57 8.29
N GLY A 241 -6.78 -18.31 9.14
CA GLY A 241 -7.22 -17.81 10.44
C GLY A 241 -6.08 -17.51 11.42
N SER A 242 -4.83 -17.88 11.12
CA SER A 242 -3.67 -17.51 11.93
C SER A 242 -3.17 -16.08 11.65
N ARG A 243 -3.60 -15.49 10.52
CA ARG A 243 -3.34 -14.11 10.14
C ARG A 243 -4.50 -13.23 10.57
N SER A 244 -4.23 -12.29 11.47
CA SER A 244 -5.27 -11.37 11.97
C SER A 244 -4.90 -9.90 11.82
N ASN A 245 -3.88 -9.57 11.04
CA ASN A 245 -3.49 -8.18 10.86
C ASN A 245 -4.54 -7.42 10.03
N SER A 246 -4.65 -6.14 10.34
CA SER A 246 -5.60 -5.19 9.75
C SER A 246 -5.62 -5.23 8.20
N ALA A 247 -4.45 -5.23 7.57
CA ALA A 247 -4.30 -5.24 6.11
C ALA A 247 -4.70 -6.57 5.45
N TYR A 248 -4.52 -7.69 6.14
CA TYR A 248 -4.99 -9.00 5.69
C TYR A 248 -6.52 -9.01 5.62
N VAL A 249 -7.18 -8.56 6.69
CA VAL A 249 -8.66 -8.46 6.75
C VAL A 249 -9.20 -7.55 5.65
N ASP A 250 -8.57 -6.40 5.41
CA ASP A 250 -8.96 -5.49 4.32
C ASP A 250 -8.85 -6.17 2.95
N ARG A 251 -7.81 -6.97 2.72
CA ARG A 251 -7.66 -7.74 1.48
C ARG A 251 -8.71 -8.84 1.35
N VAL A 252 -9.07 -9.53 2.42
CA VAL A 252 -10.17 -10.51 2.42
C VAL A 252 -11.47 -9.85 1.98
N ILE A 253 -11.82 -8.69 2.58
CA ILE A 253 -13.02 -7.92 2.23
C ILE A 253 -12.94 -7.46 0.77
N LYS A 254 -11.83 -6.85 0.36
CA LYS A 254 -11.61 -6.36 -1.01
C LYS A 254 -11.84 -7.46 -2.05
N TYR A 255 -11.23 -8.63 -1.89
CA TYR A 255 -11.37 -9.70 -2.88
C TYR A 255 -12.72 -10.42 -2.80
N PHE A 256 -13.36 -10.45 -1.63
CA PHE A 256 -14.75 -10.83 -1.54
C PHE A 256 -15.63 -9.87 -2.34
N ASP A 257 -15.47 -8.56 -2.20
CA ASP A 257 -16.26 -7.57 -2.95
C ASP A 257 -16.01 -7.61 -4.46
N ARG A 258 -14.79 -8.01 -4.88
CA ARG A 258 -14.42 -8.27 -6.28
C ARG A 258 -14.97 -9.57 -6.87
N GLY A 259 -15.70 -10.34 -6.07
CA GLY A 259 -16.47 -11.47 -6.55
C GLY A 259 -15.89 -12.85 -6.28
N PHE A 260 -14.89 -12.96 -5.40
CA PHE A 260 -14.44 -14.25 -4.88
C PHE A 260 -15.27 -14.65 -3.66
N ASP A 261 -15.64 -15.92 -3.55
CA ASP A 261 -16.17 -16.50 -2.32
C ASP A 261 -15.02 -16.73 -1.31
N VAL A 262 -15.33 -16.76 -0.02
CA VAL A 262 -14.32 -16.89 1.04
C VAL A 262 -14.52 -18.18 1.81
N ILE A 263 -13.59 -19.12 1.70
CA ILE A 263 -13.59 -20.38 2.46
C ILE A 263 -13.00 -20.10 3.84
N MET A 264 -13.76 -20.45 4.88
CA MET A 264 -13.39 -20.29 6.29
C MET A 264 -13.40 -21.65 7.00
N PRO A 265 -12.35 -22.47 6.86
CA PRO A 265 -12.38 -23.87 7.29
C PRO A 265 -12.76 -24.08 8.76
N SER A 266 -12.38 -23.14 9.64
CA SER A 266 -12.62 -23.22 11.08
C SER A 266 -13.88 -22.48 11.55
N LEU A 267 -14.74 -22.02 10.64
CA LEU A 267 -16.01 -21.38 10.99
C LEU A 267 -17.08 -22.44 11.32
N ASP A 268 -17.63 -22.37 12.53
CA ASP A 268 -18.76 -23.20 12.94
C ASP A 268 -20.08 -22.61 12.46
N THR A 269 -20.56 -23.07 11.30
CA THR A 269 -21.84 -22.61 10.74
C THR A 269 -23.04 -23.01 11.61
N THR A 270 -22.91 -24.00 12.49
CA THR A 270 -24.00 -24.45 13.37
C THR A 270 -24.27 -23.47 14.52
N LYS A 271 -23.31 -22.59 14.83
CA LYS A 271 -23.45 -21.55 15.86
C LYS A 271 -24.09 -20.26 15.32
N VAL A 272 -24.23 -20.13 14.01
CA VAL A 272 -24.90 -18.98 13.40
C VAL A 272 -26.37 -19.03 13.76
N ARG A 273 -26.88 -17.98 14.42
CA ARG A 273 -28.31 -17.85 14.70
C ARG A 273 -29.04 -17.74 13.36
N THR A 274 -30.17 -18.44 13.23
CA THR A 274 -30.94 -18.49 11.98
C THR A 274 -32.38 -18.02 12.14
N ARG A 275 -32.74 -17.54 13.33
CA ARG A 275 -34.12 -17.17 13.69
C ARG A 275 -34.61 -16.01 12.82
N ASN A 276 -33.74 -15.03 12.55
CA ASN A 276 -34.13 -13.84 11.81
C ASN A 276 -34.41 -14.13 10.32
N PHE A 277 -33.83 -15.20 9.76
CA PHE A 277 -34.03 -15.58 8.36
C PHE A 277 -35.50 -15.87 8.03
N ALA A 278 -36.27 -16.40 9.00
CA ALA A 278 -37.70 -16.67 8.85
C ALA A 278 -38.53 -15.39 8.65
N PHE A 279 -38.00 -14.24 9.04
CA PHE A 279 -38.64 -12.92 8.92
C PHE A 279 -38.07 -12.11 7.74
N GLY A 280 -37.17 -12.69 6.93
CA GLY A 280 -36.47 -11.97 5.87
C GLY A 280 -35.37 -11.02 6.37
N GLU A 281 -35.03 -11.10 7.66
CA GLU A 281 -34.02 -10.28 8.30
C GLU A 281 -32.63 -10.95 8.25
N VAL A 282 -31.58 -10.14 8.34
CA VAL A 282 -30.18 -10.62 8.38
C VAL A 282 -29.73 -10.93 9.81
N GLU A 283 -28.71 -11.76 9.92
CA GLU A 283 -28.00 -12.07 11.16
C GLU A 283 -26.60 -11.46 11.09
N VAL A 284 -26.13 -10.90 12.19
CA VAL A 284 -24.76 -10.39 12.29
C VAL A 284 -23.93 -11.41 13.06
N VAL A 285 -22.88 -11.90 12.42
CA VAL A 285 -21.89 -12.78 13.03
C VAL A 285 -20.65 -11.93 13.33
N ASP A 286 -20.49 -11.58 14.60
CA ASP A 286 -19.37 -10.79 15.08
C ASP A 286 -18.17 -11.69 15.37
N LEU A 287 -17.24 -11.78 14.40
CA LEU A 287 -15.93 -12.38 14.65
C LEU A 287 -15.00 -11.30 15.24
N PRO A 288 -14.01 -11.68 16.06
CA PRO A 288 -13.08 -10.73 16.70
C PRO A 288 -12.49 -9.64 15.80
N LYS A 289 -12.23 -9.90 14.52
CA LYS A 289 -11.65 -8.93 13.57
C LYS A 289 -12.52 -8.65 12.32
N LEU A 290 -13.63 -9.37 12.15
CA LEU A 290 -14.46 -9.32 10.94
C LEU A 290 -15.93 -9.58 11.26
N ASN A 291 -16.82 -8.69 10.84
CA ASN A 291 -18.26 -8.85 10.98
C ASN A 291 -18.85 -9.38 9.68
N LEU A 292 -19.65 -10.44 9.76
CA LEU A 292 -20.38 -11.02 8.64
C LEU A 292 -21.86 -10.63 8.73
N VAL A 293 -22.40 -9.99 7.70
CA VAL A 293 -23.85 -9.74 7.60
C VAL A 293 -24.48 -10.89 6.82
N VAL A 294 -24.96 -11.91 7.52
CA VAL A 294 -25.44 -13.18 6.97
C VAL A 294 -26.93 -13.09 6.66
N ARG A 295 -27.30 -13.42 5.43
CA ARG A 295 -28.70 -13.47 4.97
C ARG A 295 -29.30 -14.88 5.09
N ASN A 296 -28.48 -15.92 4.90
CA ASN A 296 -28.95 -17.31 4.94
C ASN A 296 -27.77 -18.27 5.20
N VAL A 297 -28.04 -19.44 5.76
CA VAL A 297 -27.05 -20.52 5.92
C VAL A 297 -27.69 -21.84 5.46
N LYS A 298 -27.04 -22.52 4.51
CA LYS A 298 -27.45 -23.85 4.05
C LYS A 298 -26.24 -24.80 4.10
N GLY A 299 -26.11 -25.51 5.22
CA GLY A 299 -24.95 -26.37 5.48
C GLY A 299 -23.67 -25.54 5.60
N CYS A 300 -22.73 -25.79 4.69
CA CYS A 300 -21.47 -25.03 4.61
C CYS A 300 -21.56 -23.78 3.72
N LYS A 301 -22.67 -23.58 2.98
CA LYS A 301 -22.87 -22.37 2.17
C LYS A 301 -23.46 -21.26 3.03
N VAL A 302 -22.68 -20.22 3.32
CA VAL A 302 -23.08 -19.05 4.12
C VAL A 302 -23.30 -17.88 3.19
N LEU A 303 -24.56 -17.49 3.02
CA LEU A 303 -24.93 -16.38 2.16
C LEU A 303 -24.75 -15.06 2.92
N VAL A 304 -23.79 -14.25 2.48
CA VAL A 304 -23.38 -13.00 3.13
C VAL A 304 -23.75 -11.82 2.23
N GLN A 305 -24.34 -10.80 2.83
CA GLN A 305 -24.65 -9.52 2.18
C GLN A 305 -23.45 -8.59 2.17
N ALA A 306 -22.68 -8.54 3.26
CA ALA A 306 -21.51 -7.70 3.39
C ALA A 306 -20.51 -8.27 4.39
N LEU A 307 -19.23 -8.02 4.14
CA LEU A 307 -18.15 -8.17 5.11
C LEU A 307 -17.74 -6.79 5.60
N LYS A 308 -17.57 -6.62 6.91
CA LYS A 308 -17.10 -5.37 7.49
C LYS A 308 -15.97 -5.64 8.46
N LYS A 309 -14.90 -4.86 8.36
CA LYS A 309 -13.85 -4.87 9.37
C LYS A 309 -14.44 -4.41 10.70
N ARG A 310 -14.08 -5.09 11.80
CA ARG A 310 -14.50 -4.65 13.13
C ARG A 310 -13.73 -3.38 13.49
N THR A 311 -14.43 -2.28 13.75
CA THR A 311 -13.82 -1.03 14.23
C THR A 311 -13.46 -1.18 15.71
N PRO A 312 -12.24 -0.82 16.15
CA PRO A 312 -11.77 -1.03 17.53
C PRO A 312 -12.46 -0.16 18.61
N PHE A 313 -13.62 0.45 18.33
CA PHE A 313 -14.26 1.39 19.24
C PHE A 313 -14.92 0.75 20.50
N ASP A 314 -15.00 -0.58 20.62
CA ASP A 314 -15.77 -1.20 21.71
C ASP A 314 -14.97 -1.99 22.76
N ASP A 315 -13.76 -2.46 22.48
CA ASP A 315 -13.05 -3.34 23.42
C ASP A 315 -11.55 -3.01 23.46
N GLY A 316 -11.15 -1.98 24.24
CA GLY A 316 -9.87 -1.85 24.97
C GLY A 316 -8.51 -2.28 24.37
N ASP A 317 -8.39 -2.64 23.09
CA ASP A 317 -7.18 -3.11 22.41
C ASP A 317 -6.29 -1.88 22.14
N LEU A 318 -5.64 -1.42 23.21
CA LEU A 318 -4.68 -0.32 23.22
C LEU A 318 -3.52 -0.52 22.23
N ASP A 319 -3.19 -1.75 21.85
CA ASP A 319 -2.08 -2.05 20.94
C ASP A 319 -2.32 -1.56 19.50
N ASP A 320 -3.57 -1.58 19.02
CA ASP A 320 -3.93 -1.01 17.72
C ASP A 320 -4.14 0.51 17.82
N ALA A 321 -4.53 1.03 18.99
CA ALA A 321 -4.64 2.47 19.24
C ALA A 321 -3.26 3.17 19.33
N VAL A 322 -2.22 2.46 19.79
CA VAL A 322 -0.83 2.95 19.74
C VAL A 322 -0.30 2.94 18.30
N SER A 323 -0.68 1.94 17.49
CA SER A 323 -0.44 1.98 16.05
C SER A 323 -1.26 3.05 15.33
N ALA A 324 -2.45 3.40 15.82
CA ALA A 324 -3.30 4.46 15.29
C ALA A 324 -2.89 5.86 15.77
N THR A 325 -2.13 5.98 16.86
CA THR A 325 -1.46 7.24 17.25
C THR A 325 -0.12 7.41 16.55
N ALA A 326 0.58 6.33 16.21
CA ALA A 326 1.58 6.34 15.13
C ALA A 326 0.92 6.59 13.75
N GLY A 327 -0.35 6.20 13.60
CA GLY A 327 -1.26 6.42 12.48
C GLY A 327 -2.07 7.71 12.54
N CYS A 328 -1.79 8.62 13.48
CA CYS A 328 -2.32 10.00 13.47
C CYS A 328 -1.79 10.79 12.25
N PHE A 329 -0.93 10.15 11.46
CA PHE A 329 -0.45 10.54 10.14
C PHE A 329 -1.44 10.33 8.99
N ASP A 330 -2.58 9.68 9.25
CA ASP A 330 -3.61 9.43 8.23
C ASP A 330 -4.21 10.70 7.63
N GLU A 331 -4.04 11.88 8.22
CA GLU A 331 -4.39 13.13 7.51
C GLU A 331 -3.49 13.42 6.28
N TYR A 332 -2.23 12.95 6.29
CA TYR A 332 -1.33 13.07 5.13
C TYR A 332 -1.32 11.81 4.25
N THR A 333 -1.61 10.63 4.80
CA THR A 333 -1.57 9.34 4.07
C THR A 333 -2.94 8.76 3.68
N ASN A 334 -4.02 9.10 4.39
CA ASN A 334 -5.42 8.68 4.11
C ASN A 334 -6.30 9.76 3.48
N SER A 335 -5.73 10.85 2.93
CA SER A 335 -6.38 11.31 1.70
C SER A 335 -6.32 10.12 0.73
N ASP A 336 -7.42 9.79 0.05
CA ASP A 336 -7.54 8.76 -1.00
C ASP A 336 -6.61 9.04 -2.23
N GLY A 337 -5.38 9.44 -1.94
CA GLY A 337 -4.50 10.34 -2.66
C GLY A 337 -3.08 10.28 -2.12
N ALA A 338 -2.64 9.12 -1.60
CA ALA A 338 -1.22 8.79 -1.44
C ALA A 338 -0.38 9.03 -2.73
N SER A 339 -1.06 9.26 -3.86
CA SER A 339 -0.51 9.74 -5.12
C SER A 339 0.09 11.17 -5.08
N GLU A 340 -0.16 12.01 -4.07
CA GLU A 340 0.32 13.40 -4.06
C GLU A 340 0.92 13.90 -2.73
N LEU A 341 1.80 13.12 -2.10
CA LEU A 341 2.71 13.71 -1.12
C LEU A 341 3.63 14.72 -1.82
N HIS A 342 3.34 16.01 -1.67
CA HIS A 342 4.19 17.08 -2.21
C HIS A 342 5.56 17.10 -1.50
N ALA A 343 6.56 17.72 -2.13
CA ALA A 343 7.95 17.74 -1.64
C ALA A 343 8.07 18.19 -0.16
N GLY A 344 7.32 19.21 0.24
CA GLY A 344 7.26 19.67 1.65
C GLY A 344 6.84 18.59 2.65
N ALA A 345 5.82 17.79 2.33
CA ALA A 345 5.35 16.71 3.21
C ALA A 345 6.40 15.59 3.34
N ILE A 346 7.10 15.27 2.24
CA ILE A 346 8.22 14.32 2.23
C ILE A 346 9.38 14.82 3.09
N ILE A 347 9.75 16.10 2.96
CA ILE A 347 10.80 16.73 3.77
C ILE A 347 10.45 16.63 5.26
N HIS A 348 9.23 17.01 5.62
CA HIS A 348 8.79 16.98 7.02
C HIS A 348 8.78 15.55 7.58
N HIS A 349 8.25 14.58 6.83
CA HIS A 349 8.29 13.16 7.19
C HIS A 349 9.72 12.68 7.46
N ASN A 350 10.65 13.02 6.58
CA ASN A 350 12.06 12.64 6.75
C ASN A 350 12.70 13.30 7.97
N ILE A 351 12.39 14.57 8.26
CA ILE A 351 12.87 15.24 9.47
C ILE A 351 12.36 14.51 10.71
N ARG A 352 11.08 14.10 10.75
CA ARG A 352 10.55 13.31 11.88
C ARG A 352 11.23 11.95 12.02
N CYS A 353 11.39 11.21 10.92
CA CYS A 353 12.13 9.95 10.93
C CYS A 353 13.54 10.11 11.48
N LEU A 354 14.24 11.19 11.09
CA LEU A 354 15.57 11.52 11.57
C LEU A 354 15.57 11.74 13.10
N LEU A 355 14.62 12.52 13.60
CA LEU A 355 14.51 12.88 15.02
C LEU A 355 14.16 11.69 15.90
N TYR A 356 13.31 10.80 15.43
CA TYR A 356 12.96 9.56 16.12
C TYR A 356 14.03 8.45 15.96
N GLY A 357 15.06 8.65 15.14
CA GLY A 357 16.02 7.60 14.79
C GLY A 357 15.41 6.46 13.96
N ASN A 358 14.25 6.68 13.33
CA ASN A 358 13.56 5.71 12.47
C ASN A 358 14.00 5.88 11.01
N PHE A 359 15.26 5.55 10.71
CA PHE A 359 15.85 5.74 9.39
C PHE A 359 15.23 4.87 8.29
N ASP A 360 14.69 3.71 8.67
CA ASP A 360 13.91 2.82 7.81
C ASP A 360 12.61 3.48 7.31
N GLY A 361 12.13 4.51 8.00
CA GLY A 361 10.97 5.30 7.57
C GLY A 361 11.28 6.30 6.46
N PHE A 362 12.54 6.54 6.10
CA PHE A 362 12.88 7.59 5.13
C PHE A 362 12.24 7.37 3.76
N ILE A 363 11.80 8.49 3.19
CA ILE A 363 11.29 8.61 1.84
C ILE A 363 12.36 9.32 0.99
N VAL A 364 12.93 8.62 0.01
CA VAL A 364 13.84 9.23 -0.96
C VAL A 364 13.10 9.44 -2.26
N ALA A 365 13.00 10.68 -2.75
CA ALA A 365 12.20 11.00 -3.93
C ALA A 365 12.98 11.83 -4.96
N GLY A 366 12.59 11.70 -6.22
CA GLY A 366 13.04 12.51 -7.33
C GLY A 366 11.89 12.76 -8.31
N GLU A 367 11.91 13.92 -8.98
CA GLU A 367 10.85 14.36 -9.90
C GLU A 367 11.45 14.82 -11.23
N GLY A 368 10.72 14.58 -12.32
CA GLY A 368 11.14 14.94 -13.68
C GLY A 368 12.52 14.42 -14.02
N SER A 369 13.38 15.31 -14.54
CA SER A 369 14.78 14.98 -14.87
C SER A 369 15.63 14.58 -13.66
N ASN A 370 15.16 14.88 -12.44
CA ASN A 370 15.85 14.57 -11.19
C ASN A 370 15.34 13.26 -10.56
N TYR A 371 14.61 12.40 -11.28
CA TYR A 371 14.09 11.13 -10.76
C TYR A 371 15.18 10.25 -10.11
N ALA A 372 16.41 10.33 -10.59
CA ALA A 372 17.54 9.55 -10.09
C ALA A 372 17.92 9.88 -8.63
N LEU A 373 17.45 11.00 -8.08
CA LEU A 373 17.60 11.32 -6.66
C LEU A 373 16.97 10.24 -5.76
N ALA A 374 15.94 9.53 -6.23
CA ALA A 374 15.32 8.42 -5.51
C ALA A 374 16.24 7.21 -5.27
N PHE A 375 17.34 7.09 -6.03
CA PHE A 375 18.33 6.01 -5.90
C PHE A 375 19.38 6.28 -4.81
N ARG A 376 19.38 7.47 -4.20
CA ARG A 376 20.27 7.78 -3.08
C ARG A 376 19.95 6.86 -1.91
N SER A 377 20.99 6.43 -1.19
CA SER A 377 20.84 5.60 0.02
C SER A 377 19.98 6.27 1.09
N ARG A 378 20.00 7.61 1.16
CA ARG A 378 19.29 8.44 2.15
C ARG A 378 18.74 9.73 1.51
N PRO A 379 17.70 10.35 2.10
CA PRO A 379 17.25 11.66 1.66
C PRO A 379 18.28 12.72 2.02
N THR A 380 18.33 13.79 1.23
CA THR A 380 19.12 14.97 1.58
C THR A 380 18.26 15.88 2.45
N ILE A 381 18.71 16.16 3.67
CA ILE A 381 18.07 17.09 4.60
C ILE A 381 19.06 18.24 4.80
N THR A 382 18.76 19.42 4.24
CA THR A 382 19.61 20.60 4.36
C THR A 382 19.14 21.51 5.49
N ASP A 383 20.03 22.37 5.99
CA ASP A 383 19.68 23.43 6.95
C ASP A 383 18.49 24.27 6.47
N ARG A 384 18.45 24.61 5.18
CA ARG A 384 17.34 25.36 4.58
C ARG A 384 16.04 24.57 4.61
N MET A 385 16.08 23.26 4.39
CA MET A 385 14.90 22.40 4.48
C MET A 385 14.37 22.31 5.91
N LEU A 386 15.26 22.21 6.91
CA LEU A 386 14.88 22.23 8.32
C LEU A 386 14.17 23.54 8.67
N VAL A 387 14.81 24.68 8.40
CA VAL A 387 14.25 26.01 8.67
C VAL A 387 12.91 26.17 7.97
N ASN A 388 12.85 25.96 6.65
CA ASN A 388 11.61 26.13 5.89
C ASN A 388 10.49 25.19 6.38
N SER A 389 10.81 23.94 6.77
CA SER A 389 9.80 23.00 7.25
C SER A 389 9.18 23.44 8.57
N PHE A 390 9.92 24.09 9.46
CA PHE A 390 9.39 24.53 10.75
C PHE A 390 8.74 25.91 10.67
N GLU A 391 9.31 26.83 9.89
CA GLU A 391 8.74 28.16 9.63
C GLU A 391 7.38 28.08 8.92
N SER A 392 7.25 27.20 7.92
CA SER A 392 5.97 27.01 7.22
C SER A 392 4.86 26.50 8.15
N VAL A 393 5.23 25.79 9.20
CA VAL A 393 4.29 25.11 10.09
C VAL A 393 3.97 25.93 11.33
N LYS A 394 4.81 26.88 11.71
CA LYS A 394 4.51 27.83 12.80
C LYS A 394 3.11 28.45 12.64
N ASN A 395 2.79 28.89 11.43
CA ASN A 395 1.48 29.46 11.06
C ASN A 395 0.33 28.46 11.05
N ASP A 396 0.61 27.18 10.95
CA ASP A 396 -0.38 26.11 10.95
C ASP A 396 -0.68 25.61 12.37
N VAL A 397 0.32 25.68 13.25
CA VAL A 397 0.23 25.35 14.67
C VAL A 397 -0.52 26.44 15.42
N TYR A 398 -0.23 27.70 15.13
CA TYR A 398 -0.87 28.83 15.79
C TYR A 398 -1.30 29.89 14.77
N LYS A 399 -2.62 30.10 14.65
CA LYS A 399 -3.20 31.05 13.70
C LYS A 399 -4.44 31.70 14.28
N ASN A 400 -4.58 33.01 14.09
CA ASN A 400 -5.76 33.76 14.55
C ASN A 400 -6.09 33.44 16.03
N SER A 401 -5.06 33.46 16.88
CA SER A 401 -5.12 33.13 18.30
C SER A 401 -5.68 31.75 18.64
N THR A 402 -5.61 30.80 17.69
CA THR A 402 -6.06 29.42 17.86
C THR A 402 -4.86 28.48 17.79
N LEU A 403 -4.66 27.70 18.85
CA LEU A 403 -3.64 26.65 18.92
C LEU A 403 -4.19 25.32 18.40
N ASN A 404 -3.58 24.79 17.36
CA ASN A 404 -3.81 23.43 16.89
C ASN A 404 -2.85 22.46 17.58
N VAL A 405 -3.32 21.85 18.68
CA VAL A 405 -2.52 20.90 19.48
C VAL A 405 -2.13 19.66 18.67
N GLY A 406 -3.01 19.18 17.78
CA GLY A 406 -2.70 18.05 16.90
C GLY A 406 -1.50 18.33 16.01
N LYS A 407 -1.46 19.51 15.38
CA LYS A 407 -0.29 19.96 14.60
C LYS A 407 0.91 20.22 15.50
N LEU A 408 0.75 20.84 16.68
CA LEU A 408 1.85 21.04 17.61
C LEU A 408 2.57 19.72 17.94
N VAL A 409 1.80 18.67 18.29
CA VAL A 409 2.33 17.33 18.60
C VAL A 409 2.94 16.67 17.36
N ALA A 410 2.30 16.81 16.20
CA ALA A 410 2.80 16.22 14.97
C ALA A 410 4.15 16.82 14.53
N TYR A 411 4.34 18.13 14.71
CA TYR A 411 5.50 18.83 14.18
C TYR A 411 6.66 18.98 15.16
N PHE A 412 6.43 18.87 16.47
CA PHE A 412 7.49 18.94 17.49
C PHE A 412 7.68 17.60 18.20
N PRO A 413 8.15 16.56 17.47
CA PRO A 413 8.16 15.17 17.95
C PRO A 413 9.09 14.89 19.14
N ILE A 414 10.03 15.79 19.43
CA ILE A 414 11.02 15.62 20.51
C ILE A 414 10.36 15.72 21.87
N LEU A 415 9.34 16.57 22.01
CA LEU A 415 8.66 16.79 23.27
C LEU A 415 7.42 15.91 23.34
N THR A 416 7.15 15.40 24.54
CA THR A 416 5.89 14.71 24.81
C THR A 416 4.71 15.69 24.69
N PRO A 417 3.49 15.22 24.37
CA PRO A 417 2.31 16.07 24.33
C PRO A 417 2.12 16.91 25.61
N SER A 418 2.38 16.32 26.78
CA SER A 418 2.29 17.03 28.06
C SER A 418 3.32 18.16 28.18
N GLN A 419 4.56 17.95 27.73
CA GLN A 419 5.58 19.01 27.73
C GLN A 419 5.24 20.15 26.75
N LEU A 420 4.62 19.81 25.61
CA LEU A 420 4.17 20.81 24.65
C LEU A 420 3.03 21.67 25.22
N VAL A 421 2.03 21.05 25.84
CA VAL A 421 0.95 21.76 26.53
C VAL A 421 1.49 22.59 27.70
N GLU A 422 2.45 22.06 28.45
CA GLU A 422 3.07 22.77 29.55
C GLU A 422 3.74 24.08 29.10
N ARG A 423 4.52 24.05 28.02
CA ARG A 423 5.20 25.23 27.49
C ARG A 423 4.24 26.23 26.85
N THR A 424 3.26 25.74 26.09
CA THR A 424 2.35 26.58 25.30
C THR A 424 1.19 27.14 26.08
N VAL A 425 0.67 26.41 27.08
CA VAL A 425 -0.53 26.80 27.83
C VAL A 425 -0.21 26.99 29.31
N THR A 426 0.22 25.92 30.00
CA THR A 426 0.33 25.94 31.48
C THR A 426 1.30 27.02 31.97
N SER A 427 2.46 27.16 31.33
CA SER A 427 3.50 28.12 31.71
C SER A 427 2.99 29.56 31.62
N TYR A 428 2.18 29.88 30.61
CA TYR A 428 1.57 31.21 30.49
C TYR A 428 0.54 31.45 31.58
N VAL A 429 -0.34 30.47 31.83
CA VAL A 429 -1.37 30.55 32.87
C VAL A 429 -0.75 30.78 34.24
N ALA A 430 0.29 30.01 34.58
CA ALA A 430 1.00 30.10 35.86
C ALA A 430 1.65 31.49 36.07
N LEU A 431 2.21 32.09 35.02
CA LEU A 431 2.80 33.44 35.09
C LEU A 431 1.75 34.54 35.34
N HIS A 432 0.48 34.29 35.01
CA HIS A 432 -0.59 35.29 35.07
C HIS A 432 -1.62 35.03 36.18
N GLU A 433 -1.54 33.92 36.89
CA GLU A 433 -2.47 33.52 37.97
C GLU A 433 -2.50 34.54 39.14
N GLY A 434 -1.39 35.26 39.38
CA GLY A 434 -1.30 36.33 40.39
C GLY A 434 -1.98 37.65 39.99
N GLN A 435 -2.29 37.84 38.71
CA GLN A 435 -3.01 39.00 38.23
C GLN A 435 -4.49 38.71 38.40
N LYS A 436 -5.16 39.33 39.38
CA LYS A 436 -6.60 39.16 39.70
C LYS A 436 -7.56 39.62 38.57
N ARG A 437 -7.25 39.33 37.31
CA ARG A 437 -8.10 39.60 36.15
C ARG A 437 -9.28 38.63 36.21
N SER A 438 -10.49 39.18 36.17
CA SER A 438 -11.72 38.40 36.10
C SER A 438 -11.68 37.52 34.86
N ARG A 439 -11.83 36.20 35.00
CA ARG A 439 -12.32 35.13 34.08
C ARG A 439 -12.31 35.30 32.54
N VAL A 440 -11.68 36.31 31.98
CA VAL A 440 -11.84 36.76 30.60
C VAL A 440 -10.53 36.50 29.88
N VAL A 441 -10.58 35.44 29.08
CA VAL A 441 -9.81 35.14 27.87
C VAL A 441 -8.28 35.14 28.06
N PHE A 442 -7.74 33.94 28.31
CA PHE A 442 -6.29 33.65 28.24
C PHE A 442 -5.68 33.85 26.84
N PHE A 443 -6.50 34.11 25.83
CA PHE A 443 -6.10 34.30 24.43
C PHE A 443 -6.14 35.79 24.06
N ASP A 444 -5.31 36.59 24.72
CA ASP A 444 -5.13 38.01 24.43
C ASP A 444 -3.83 38.26 23.63
N ALA A 445 -3.57 39.52 23.27
CA ALA A 445 -2.35 39.87 22.55
C ALA A 445 -1.05 39.57 23.33
N ALA A 446 -1.12 39.35 24.64
CA ALA A 446 0.03 38.89 25.43
C ALA A 446 0.25 37.38 25.26
N TYR A 447 -0.82 36.59 25.17
CA TYR A 447 -0.73 35.18 24.83
C TYR A 447 -0.24 34.95 23.40
N ASP A 448 -0.67 35.77 22.44
CA ASP A 448 -0.16 35.69 21.07
C ASP A 448 1.37 35.86 21.03
N ARG A 449 1.90 36.88 21.73
CA ARG A 449 3.36 37.09 21.87
C ARG A 449 4.07 35.96 22.60
N HIS A 450 3.44 35.40 23.64
CA HIS A 450 3.96 34.22 24.33
C HIS A 450 4.07 33.03 23.37
N MET A 451 3.02 32.75 22.62
CA MET A 451 2.98 31.66 21.65
C MET A 451 3.99 31.86 20.52
N GLU A 452 4.14 33.07 19.99
CA GLU A 452 5.17 33.38 19.00
C GLU A 452 6.57 33.07 19.54
N SER A 453 6.89 33.54 20.75
CA SER A 453 8.18 33.29 21.41
C SER A 453 8.40 31.80 21.67
N VAL A 454 7.42 31.10 22.22
CA VAL A 454 7.52 29.66 22.52
C VAL A 454 7.70 28.86 21.24
N LEU A 455 7.00 29.20 20.17
CA LEU A 455 7.17 28.53 18.89
C LEU A 455 8.55 28.80 18.29
N ASP A 456 9.07 30.03 18.36
CA ASP A 456 10.44 30.33 17.93
C ASP A 456 11.48 29.51 18.68
N ASP A 457 11.34 29.40 20.01
CA ASP A 457 12.21 28.57 20.84
C ASP A 457 12.10 27.07 20.48
N LEU A 458 10.89 26.57 20.27
CA LEU A 458 10.65 25.18 19.86
C LEU A 458 11.26 24.89 18.48
N VAL A 459 11.11 25.79 17.53
CA VAL A 459 11.70 25.70 16.19
C VAL A 459 13.23 25.67 16.28
N ALA A 460 13.82 26.60 17.04
CA ALA A 460 15.27 26.66 17.22
C ALA A 460 15.83 25.39 17.88
N GLN A 461 15.18 24.90 18.94
CA GLN A 461 15.54 23.65 19.60
C GLN A 461 15.46 22.46 18.62
N GLN A 462 14.35 22.36 17.90
CA GLN A 462 14.08 21.27 16.97
C GLN A 462 15.08 21.21 15.80
N ILE A 463 15.52 22.37 15.31
CA ILE A 463 16.57 22.49 14.29
C ILE A 463 17.93 22.05 14.86
N ALA A 464 18.28 22.48 16.08
CA ALA A 464 19.53 22.10 16.71
C ALA A 464 19.63 20.56 16.90
N ASP A 465 18.55 19.95 17.38
CA ASP A 465 18.47 18.50 17.57
C ASP A 465 18.51 17.73 16.24
N ALA A 466 17.82 18.23 15.20
CA ALA A 466 17.90 17.66 13.87
C ALA A 466 19.32 17.72 13.29
N LYS A 467 20.04 18.84 13.47
CA LYS A 467 21.44 18.97 13.03
C LYS A 467 22.35 17.98 13.73
N ALA A 468 22.20 17.79 15.04
CA ALA A 468 22.95 16.79 15.78
C ALA A 468 22.67 15.37 15.24
N LYS A 469 21.41 15.06 14.92
CA LYS A 469 21.02 13.78 14.31
C LYS A 469 21.53 13.58 12.89
N ILE A 470 21.69 14.64 12.09
CA ILE A 470 22.32 14.55 10.76
C ILE A 470 23.78 14.10 10.90
N VAL A 471 24.53 14.70 11.84
CA VAL A 471 25.93 14.32 12.11
C VAL A 471 26.02 12.85 12.55
N GLU A 472 25.13 12.40 13.44
CA GLU A 472 25.03 10.98 13.86
C GLU A 472 24.73 10.05 12.68
N LEU A 473 23.79 10.44 11.82
CA LEU A 473 23.42 9.69 10.64
C LEU A 473 24.61 9.58 9.66
N GLU A 474 25.31 10.67 9.39
CA GLU A 474 26.48 10.71 8.51
C GLU A 474 27.64 9.85 9.04
N ALA A 475 27.82 9.79 10.36
CA ALA A 475 28.81 8.92 10.99
C ALA A 475 28.44 7.43 10.92
N THR A 476 27.16 7.10 10.77
CA THR A 476 26.67 5.73 10.72
C THR A 476 26.82 5.16 9.30
N PRO A 477 27.62 4.10 9.07
CA PRO A 477 27.70 3.45 7.77
C PRO A 477 26.31 3.03 7.32
N PHE A 478 25.99 3.25 6.04
CA PHE A 478 24.74 2.74 5.49
C PHE A 478 24.84 1.22 5.39
N VAL A 479 24.30 0.52 6.39
CA VAL A 479 23.97 -0.90 6.27
C VAL A 479 22.62 -0.93 5.57
N ALA A 480 22.58 -1.48 4.36
CA ALA A 480 21.31 -1.70 3.69
C ALA A 480 20.48 -2.65 4.56
N THR A 481 19.48 -2.12 5.26
CA THR A 481 18.60 -2.94 6.08
C THR A 481 17.93 -3.96 5.16
N THR A 482 18.02 -5.25 5.51
CA THR A 482 17.29 -6.33 4.83
C THR A 482 15.80 -6.34 5.21
N VAL A 483 15.37 -5.38 6.04
CA VAL A 483 14.00 -5.18 6.49
C VAL A 483 13.15 -4.76 5.29
N THR A 484 12.33 -5.68 4.79
CA THR A 484 11.35 -5.42 3.75
C THR A 484 10.12 -4.72 4.34
N VAL A 485 9.35 -3.98 3.53
CA VAL A 485 8.01 -3.48 3.93
C VAL A 485 7.15 -4.62 4.49
N GLU A 486 7.26 -5.83 3.95
CA GLU A 486 6.53 -7.01 4.43
C GLU A 486 6.98 -7.43 5.84
N SER A 487 8.27 -7.33 6.16
CA SER A 487 8.80 -7.63 7.49
C SER A 487 8.38 -6.62 8.57
N ARG A 488 7.92 -5.42 8.16
CA ARG A 488 7.36 -4.39 9.05
C ARG A 488 5.93 -4.69 9.47
N ALA A 489 5.20 -5.53 8.73
CA ALA A 489 4.06 -6.20 9.33
C ALA A 489 4.66 -7.03 10.46
N LYS A 490 4.53 -6.55 11.72
CA LYS A 490 4.98 -7.27 12.93
C LYS A 490 4.78 -8.75 12.64
N PRO A 491 5.82 -9.60 12.70
CA PRO A 491 5.66 -11.03 12.46
C PRO A 491 4.46 -11.39 13.30
N SER A 492 3.36 -11.74 12.62
CA SER A 492 2.12 -12.05 13.31
C SER A 492 2.56 -13.08 14.31
N THR A 493 2.56 -12.75 15.60
CA THR A 493 2.64 -13.79 16.61
C THR A 493 1.58 -14.76 16.15
N THR A 494 1.96 -16.01 15.87
CA THR A 494 1.10 -16.92 15.13
C THR A 494 -0.13 -17.11 15.99
N LYS A 495 -1.19 -16.36 15.69
CA LYS A 495 -2.36 -16.30 16.54
C LYS A 495 -3.10 -17.59 16.28
N SER A 496 -3.66 -18.15 17.35
CA SER A 496 -4.49 -19.32 17.16
C SER A 496 -5.66 -18.94 16.24
N PRO A 497 -6.10 -19.80 15.30
CA PRO A 497 -7.31 -19.54 14.53
C PRO A 497 -8.53 -19.20 15.42
N GLN A 498 -8.55 -19.68 16.66
CA GLN A 498 -9.54 -19.31 17.67
C GLN A 498 -9.60 -17.80 17.95
N GLU A 499 -8.48 -17.07 17.89
CA GLU A 499 -8.48 -15.61 18.03
C GLU A 499 -9.15 -14.91 16.84
N PHE A 500 -9.12 -15.50 15.64
CA PHE A 500 -9.79 -14.94 14.47
C PHE A 500 -11.28 -15.27 14.46
N PHE A 501 -11.67 -16.49 14.83
CA PHE A 501 -13.06 -16.98 14.76
C PHE A 501 -13.86 -16.80 16.06
N GLY A 502 -13.20 -16.60 17.20
CA GLY A 502 -13.84 -16.36 18.49
C GLY A 502 -14.83 -17.47 18.89
N ALA A 503 -16.04 -17.07 19.29
CA ALA A 503 -17.10 -17.99 19.67
C ALA A 503 -17.52 -18.96 18.54
N PHE A 504 -17.25 -18.59 17.28
CA PHE A 504 -17.58 -19.36 16.09
C PHE A 504 -16.45 -20.30 15.66
N PHE A 505 -15.38 -20.45 16.45
CA PHE A 505 -14.32 -21.40 16.14
C PHE A 505 -14.82 -22.85 16.24
N LYS A 506 -14.47 -23.65 15.23
CA LYS A 506 -14.57 -25.11 15.20
C LYS A 506 -13.18 -25.68 14.91
N GLN A 507 -12.71 -26.55 15.80
CA GLN A 507 -11.46 -27.27 15.56
C GLN A 507 -11.65 -28.21 14.36
N VAL A 508 -10.86 -28.00 13.32
CA VAL A 508 -10.83 -28.89 12.17
C VAL A 508 -10.04 -30.13 12.57
N SER A 509 -10.70 -31.28 12.63
CA SER A 509 -10.03 -32.55 12.88
C SER A 509 -9.25 -32.91 11.63
N VAL A 510 -7.95 -32.62 11.59
CA VAL A 510 -7.07 -33.18 10.57
C VAL A 510 -6.90 -34.65 10.96
N GLN A 511 -7.74 -35.53 10.41
CA GLN A 511 -7.45 -36.95 10.43
C GLN A 511 -6.19 -37.14 9.58
N ALA A 512 -5.07 -37.43 10.27
CA ALA A 512 -3.76 -37.66 9.68
C ALA A 512 -3.74 -38.94 8.83
#